data_AF-A0A1X7E5I4-F1
#
_entry.id   AF-A0A1X7E5I4-F1
#
_cell.length_a   1.000
_cell.length_b   1.000
_cell.length_c   1.000
_cell.angle_alpha   90.00
_cell.angle_beta   90.00
_cell.angle_gamma   90.00
#
_symmetry.space_group_name_H-M   'P 1'
#
loop_
_entity.id
_entity.type
_entity.pdbx_description
1 polymer ?
#
loop_
_entity_poly.entity_id
_entity_poly.type
_entity_poly.pdbx_seq_one_letter_code
_entity_poly.pdbx_strand_id
1 'polypeptide(L)'
;MNTMLIEELVRRKAQSFRSDGASISEALDRAGEEILLRFGAGRGHGSLFCLRMCLQAAKERISPEYQSESGNAEGDKRLPLTNFVQAGEYCSL
;
A
#
# COMPACT_ATOMS: atom_id res chain seq x y z
N MET A 1 9.62 11.61 6.06
CA MET A 1 8.16 11.45 5.94
C MET A 1 7.56 11.55 7.33
N ASN A 2 6.63 12.48 7.58
CA ASN A 2 6.07 12.66 8.93
C ASN A 2 4.94 11.64 9.15
N THR A 3 5.28 10.52 9.76
CA THR A 3 4.37 9.38 9.97
C THR A 3 3.18 9.71 10.87
N MET A 4 3.35 10.66 11.78
CA MET A 4 2.30 11.12 12.70
C MET A 4 1.15 11.82 11.96
N LEU A 5 1.45 12.57 10.90
CA LEU A 5 0.42 13.22 10.07
C LEU A 5 -0.40 12.20 9.27
N ILE A 6 0.25 11.16 8.74
CA ILE A 6 -0.45 10.07 8.02
C ILE A 6 -1.35 9.32 8.99
N GLU A 7 -0.86 9.03 10.19
CA GLU A 7 -1.66 8.35 11.21
C GLU A 7 -2.89 9.15 11.63
N GLU A 8 -2.73 10.44 11.90
CA GLU A 8 -3.85 11.31 12.23
C GLU A 8 -4.86 11.44 11.09
N LEU A 9 -4.38 11.49 9.83
CA LEU A 9 -5.25 11.50 8.65
C LEU A 9 -6.07 10.21 8.55
N VAL A 10 -5.44 9.04 8.71
CA VAL A 10 -6.12 7.74 8.72
C VAL A 10 -7.13 7.69 9.86
N ARG A 11 -6.77 8.14 11.07
CA ARG A 11 -7.65 8.16 12.25
C ARG A 11 -8.91 8.98 11.99
N ARG A 12 -8.78 10.21 11.48
CA ARG A 12 -9.94 11.09 11.19
C ARG A 12 -10.83 10.53 10.09
N LYS A 13 -10.24 9.98 9.03
CA LYS A 13 -11.00 9.35 7.95
C LYS A 13 -11.75 8.11 8.42
N ALA A 14 -11.09 7.24 9.17
CA ALA A 14 -11.73 6.07 9.76
C ALA A 14 -12.86 6.47 10.73
N GLN A 15 -12.68 7.53 11.53
CA GLN A 15 -13.76 8.05 12.38
C GLN A 15 -14.99 8.47 11.57
N SER A 16 -14.81 9.13 10.42
CA SER A 16 -15.92 9.48 9.52
C SER A 16 -16.69 8.22 9.07
N PHE A 17 -15.98 7.19 8.58
CA PHE A 17 -16.63 5.96 8.15
C PHE A 17 -17.30 5.19 9.30
N ARG A 18 -16.73 5.27 10.51
CA ARG A 18 -17.35 4.69 11.71
C ARG A 18 -18.63 5.41 12.10
N SER A 19 -18.68 6.74 11.94
CA SER A 19 -19.92 7.51 12.14
C SER A 19 -21.01 7.11 11.15
N ASP A 20 -20.61 6.63 9.97
CA ASP A 20 -21.52 6.07 8.95
C ASP A 20 -21.89 4.59 9.20
N GLY A 21 -21.45 4.00 10.31
CA GLY A 21 -21.78 2.64 10.73
C GLY A 21 -20.79 1.55 10.32
N ALA A 22 -19.65 1.90 9.69
CA ALA A 22 -18.63 0.93 9.33
C ALA A 22 -17.95 0.33 10.58
N SER A 23 -17.52 -0.92 10.49
CA SER A 23 -16.66 -1.54 11.51
C SER A 23 -15.30 -0.83 11.57
N ILE A 24 -14.54 -1.01 12.65
CA ILE A 24 -13.20 -0.40 12.77
C ILE A 24 -12.26 -0.87 11.64
N SER A 25 -12.28 -2.16 11.29
CA SER A 25 -11.44 -2.71 10.22
C SER A 25 -11.81 -2.09 8.88
N GLU A 26 -13.10 -2.14 8.53
CA GLU A 26 -13.62 -1.60 7.28
C GLU A 26 -13.37 -0.08 7.16
N ALA A 27 -13.53 0.65 8.26
CA ALA A 27 -13.26 2.08 8.28
C ALA A 27 -11.78 2.40 8.02
N LEU A 28 -10.86 1.59 8.55
CA LEU A 28 -9.41 1.72 8.29
C LEU A 28 -9.05 1.31 6.85
N ASP A 29 -9.71 0.31 6.29
CA ASP A 29 -9.59 -0.10 4.89
C ASP A 29 -9.98 1.04 3.95
N ARG A 30 -11.22 1.52 4.08
CA ARG A 30 -11.77 2.61 3.27
C ARG A 30 -10.95 3.90 3.41
N ALA A 31 -10.50 4.23 4.63
CA ALA A 31 -9.62 5.36 4.85
C ALA A 31 -8.28 5.23 4.09
N GLY A 32 -7.65 4.06 4.15
CA GLY A 32 -6.41 3.80 3.43
C GLY A 32 -6.57 3.89 1.91
N GLU A 33 -7.63 3.30 1.36
CA GLU A 33 -7.93 3.36 -0.07
C GLU A 33 -8.20 4.78 -0.55
N GLU A 34 -9.01 5.55 0.17
CA GLU A 34 -9.31 6.93 -0.21
C GLU A 34 -8.03 7.80 -0.23
N ILE A 35 -7.16 7.64 0.78
CA ILE A 35 -5.88 8.35 0.83
C ILE A 35 -4.97 7.90 -0.33
N LEU A 36 -4.89 6.60 -0.60
CA LEU A 36 -4.08 6.08 -1.69
C LEU A 36 -4.56 6.60 -3.06
N LEU A 37 -5.87 6.66 -3.29
CA LEU A 37 -6.45 7.21 -4.52
C LEU A 37 -6.15 8.71 -4.67
N ARG A 38 -6.37 9.49 -3.61
CA ARG A 38 -6.17 10.96 -3.63
C ARG A 38 -4.71 11.37 -3.82
N PHE A 39 -3.80 10.71 -3.11
CA PHE A 39 -2.38 11.11 -3.06
C PHE A 39 -1.47 10.27 -3.94
N GLY A 40 -1.94 9.09 -4.37
CA GLY A 40 -1.26 8.20 -5.29
C GLY A 40 -1.56 8.47 -6.77
N ALA A 41 -2.63 9.20 -7.10
CA ALA A 41 -2.93 9.57 -8.48
C ALA A 41 -1.75 10.33 -9.12
N GLY A 42 -1.32 9.88 -10.31
CA GLY A 42 -0.21 10.48 -11.06
C GLY A 42 1.18 10.25 -10.44
N ARG A 43 1.31 9.41 -9.41
CA ARG A 43 2.59 9.08 -8.78
C ARG A 43 3.22 7.84 -9.40
N GLY A 44 4.55 7.79 -9.39
CA GLY A 44 5.32 6.62 -9.83
C GLY A 44 5.16 5.43 -8.88
N HIS A 45 5.51 4.24 -9.36
CA HIS A 45 5.34 2.97 -8.64
C HIS A 45 6.07 2.96 -7.28
N GLY A 46 7.28 3.53 -7.20
CA GLY A 46 8.04 3.61 -5.95
C GLY A 46 7.36 4.48 -4.89
N SER A 47 6.86 5.67 -5.28
CA SER A 47 6.11 6.53 -4.36
C SER A 47 4.79 5.91 -3.88
N LEU A 48 4.10 5.18 -4.76
CA LEU A 48 2.89 4.44 -4.39
C LEU A 48 3.19 3.34 -3.38
N PHE A 49 4.28 2.60 -3.58
CA PHE A 49 4.73 1.58 -2.65
C PHE A 49 5.04 2.19 -1.27
N CYS A 50 5.81 3.27 -1.22
CA CYS A 50 6.12 3.95 0.05
C CYS A 50 4.85 4.43 0.77
N LEU A 51 3.88 4.97 0.02
CA LEU A 51 2.60 5.40 0.60
C LEU A 51 1.81 4.21 1.18
N ARG A 52 1.73 3.09 0.46
CA ARG A 52 1.08 1.86 0.95
C ARG A 52 1.71 1.37 2.25
N MET A 53 3.03 1.32 2.33
CA MET A 53 3.74 0.90 3.56
C MET A 53 3.47 1.84 4.73
N CYS A 54 3.45 3.16 4.49
CA CYS A 54 3.11 4.11 5.54
C CYS A 54 1.67 3.98 6.02
N LEU A 55 0.72 3.77 5.11
CA LEU A 55 -0.68 3.54 5.46
C LEU A 55 -0.85 2.26 6.25
N GLN A 56 -0.23 1.17 5.82
CA GLN A 56 -0.26 -0.12 6.54
C GLN A 56 0.24 0.04 7.98
N ALA A 57 1.42 0.62 8.14
CA ALA A 57 2.00 0.84 9.46
C ALA A 57 1.15 1.79 10.34
N ALA A 58 0.45 2.76 9.73
CA ALA A 58 -0.46 3.63 10.46
C ALA A 58 -1.70 2.88 10.96
N LYS A 59 -2.31 2.02 10.12
CA LYS A 59 -3.47 1.21 10.52
C LYS A 59 -3.14 0.26 11.65
N GLU A 60 -1.97 -0.39 11.60
CA GLU A 60 -1.47 -1.27 12.67
C GLU A 60 -1.27 -0.54 14.00
N ARG A 61 -0.78 0.71 13.98
CA ARG A 61 -0.65 1.52 15.20
C ARG A 61 -1.99 1.99 15.76
N ILE A 62 -2.96 2.29 14.89
CA ILE A 62 -4.29 2.74 15.30
C ILE A 62 -5.11 1.59 15.89
N SER A 63 -5.00 0.41 15.29
CA SER A 63 -5.71 -0.79 15.71
C SER A 63 -4.75 -1.98 15.59
N PRO A 64 -4.06 -2.38 16.66
CA PRO A 64 -3.14 -3.53 16.64
C PRO A 64 -3.83 -4.84 16.21
N GLU A 65 -5.13 -4.94 16.45
CA GLU A 65 -6.00 -6.05 16.04
C GLU A 65 -6.31 -6.06 14.54
N TYR A 66 -5.97 -4.99 13.81
CA TYR A 66 -6.12 -4.88 12.35
C TYR A 66 -5.14 -5.81 11.59
N GLN A 67 -4.30 -6.58 12.29
CA GLN A 67 -3.63 -7.75 11.71
C GLN A 67 -4.65 -8.85 11.39
N SER A 68 -5.46 -8.63 10.36
CA SER A 68 -6.23 -9.68 9.72
C SER A 68 -6.01 -9.58 8.22
N GLU A 69 -5.33 -10.61 7.70
CA GLU A 69 -5.42 -11.08 6.31
C GLU A 69 -4.58 -10.43 5.20
N SER A 70 -3.52 -9.65 5.48
CA SER A 70 -2.54 -9.32 4.41
C SER A 70 -1.51 -10.43 4.13
N GLY A 71 -1.74 -11.64 4.67
CA GLY A 71 -0.94 -12.84 4.40
C GLY A 71 -1.10 -13.43 2.99
N ASN A 72 -1.99 -12.89 2.16
CA ASN A 72 -2.06 -13.21 0.74
C ASN A 72 -1.50 -12.06 -0.09
N ALA A 73 -0.16 -12.04 -0.20
CA ALA A 73 0.50 -11.53 -1.39
C ALA A 73 0.15 -12.45 -2.57
N GLU A 74 -1.11 -12.38 -3.05
CA GLU A 74 -1.49 -13.07 -4.28
C GLU A 74 -0.67 -12.48 -5.44
N GLY A 75 0.27 -13.28 -5.91
CA GLY A 75 0.93 -13.10 -7.20
C GLY A 75 2.26 -12.38 -7.16
N ASP A 76 3.23 -12.89 -6.38
CA ASP A 76 4.63 -12.74 -6.78
C ASP A 76 4.86 -13.52 -8.09
N LYS A 77 4.46 -12.93 -9.21
CA LYS A 77 4.80 -13.40 -10.57
C LYS A 77 6.16 -12.86 -11.01
N ARG A 78 7.08 -12.59 -10.08
CA ARG A 78 8.45 -12.20 -10.45
C ARG A 78 9.18 -13.45 -10.89
N LEU A 79 9.30 -13.60 -12.21
CA LEU A 79 10.34 -14.45 -12.78
C LEU A 79 11.69 -14.02 -12.18
N PRO A 80 12.58 -14.97 -11.81
CA PRO A 80 13.90 -14.63 -11.30
C PRO A 80 14.62 -13.73 -12.30
N LEU A 81 15.11 -12.58 -11.84
CA LEU A 81 15.93 -11.65 -12.65
C LEU A 81 17.32 -12.22 -13.03
N THR A 82 17.56 -13.49 -12.75
CA THR A 82 18.79 -14.21 -13.05
C THR A 82 18.55 -15.19 -14.19
N ASN A 83 18.37 -14.68 -15.40
CA ASN A 83 18.60 -15.40 -16.67
C ASN A 83 18.71 -14.40 -17.84
N PHE A 84 19.54 -13.37 -17.68
CA PHE A 84 20.24 -12.83 -18.85
C PHE A 84 21.56 -13.59 -18.96
N VAL A 85 21.45 -14.82 -19.49
CA VAL A 85 22.61 -15.52 -20.04
C VAL A 85 23.04 -14.74 -21.27
N GLN A 86 24.26 -14.27 -21.22
CA GLN A 86 25.04 -13.76 -22.32
C GLN A 86 25.13 -14.81 -23.43
N ALA A 87 24.46 -14.57 -24.54
CA ALA A 87 24.73 -15.10 -25.88
C ALA A 87 24.07 -14.10 -26.85
N GLY A 88 24.77 -13.27 -27.62
CA GLY A 88 25.86 -13.64 -28.51
C GLY A 88 25.28 -13.93 -29.89
N GLU A 89 24.72 -12.93 -30.57
CA GLU A 89 24.46 -12.99 -32.02
C GLU A 89 24.81 -11.66 -32.71
N TYR A 90 25.45 -11.83 -33.85
CA TYR A 90 26.25 -10.86 -34.59
C TYR A 90 25.40 -9.79 -35.29
N CYS A 91 25.87 -8.54 -35.29
CA CYS A 91 25.46 -7.54 -36.27
C CYS A 91 26.06 -7.92 -37.64
N SER A 92 25.20 -8.10 -38.63
CA SER A 92 25.58 -8.16 -40.05
C SER A 92 25.74 -6.73 -40.59
N LEU A 93 26.95 -6.40 -41.06
CA LEU A 93 27.24 -5.50 -42.17
C LEU A 93 28.55 -5.96 -42.83
#